data_AF-A0A525IG00-F1
#
_entry.id   AF-A0A525IG00-F1
#
_cell.length_a   1.000
_cell.length_b   1.000
_cell.length_c   1.000
_cell.angle_alpha   90.00
_cell.angle_beta   90.00
_cell.angle_gamma   90.00
#
_symmetry.space_group_name_H-M   'P 1'
#
loop_
_entity.id
_entity.type
_entity.pdbx_description
1 polymer ?
#
loop_
_entity_poly.entity_id
_entity_poly.type
_entity_poly.pdbx_seq_one_letter_code
_entity_poly.pdbx_strand_id
1 'polypeptide(L)'
;RWVDWGPFALQLSRPALYALYYGAGLCVGAVGLGAGFLNPTGRFAERWKRWMATATLSFVSWLGLMGLMVHLGEATPWPVALAVDAAYALACASGVLGVLSLCLRFGATRPWPLLRPLSDYGFGVYVLHYAPVVWLQYALLDANWPAPVKALIVLVGTTAACLAAMTILRSLLNLRTKRPSGAVPSR
;
A
#
# COMPACT_ATOMS: atom_id res chain seq x y z
N ARG A 1 6.63 21.62 -4.48
CA ARG A 1 7.94 22.29 -4.46
C ARG A 1 8.89 21.48 -3.58
N TRP A 2 10.09 21.21 -4.09
CA TRP A 2 11.16 20.54 -3.36
C TRP A 2 12.11 21.59 -2.76
N VAL A 3 12.62 21.31 -1.58
CA VAL A 3 13.67 22.06 -0.91
C VAL A 3 14.79 21.08 -0.63
N ASP A 4 15.93 21.31 -1.27
CA ASP A 4 17.08 20.44 -1.18
C ASP A 4 18.17 21.13 -0.36
N TRP A 5 18.72 20.42 0.62
CA TRP A 5 19.82 20.86 1.46
C TRP A 5 20.80 19.71 1.67
N GLY A 6 21.88 19.71 0.87
CA GLY A 6 22.85 18.62 0.86
C GLY A 6 22.18 17.28 0.50
N PRO A 7 22.32 16.21 1.30
CA PRO A 7 21.69 14.91 1.03
C PRO A 7 20.18 14.88 1.37
N PHE A 8 19.60 15.96 1.87
CA PHE A 8 18.20 16.01 2.28
C PHE A 8 17.35 16.71 1.23
N ALA A 9 16.34 16.01 0.71
CA ALA A 9 15.33 16.56 -0.20
C ALA A 9 13.96 16.51 0.47
N LEU A 10 13.37 17.67 0.74
CA LEU A 10 12.08 17.80 1.40
C LEU A 10 11.02 18.33 0.43
N GLN A 11 9.97 17.55 0.25
CA GLN A 11 8.80 17.97 -0.52
C GLN A 11 7.82 18.71 0.40
N LEU A 12 7.69 20.03 0.21
CA LEU A 12 6.92 20.92 1.08
C LEU A 12 5.43 20.58 1.23
N SER A 13 4.84 19.84 0.28
CA SER A 13 3.45 19.39 0.38
C SER A 13 3.26 18.20 1.34
N ARG A 14 4.32 17.46 1.67
CA ARG A 14 4.22 16.23 2.46
C ARG A 14 3.91 16.44 3.95
N PRO A 15 4.48 17.45 4.65
CA PRO A 15 4.17 17.66 6.06
C PRO A 15 2.67 17.87 6.33
N ALA A 16 2.01 18.69 5.51
CA ALA A 16 0.57 18.93 5.62
C ALA A 16 -0.24 17.63 5.37
N LEU A 17 0.16 16.86 4.35
CA LEU A 17 -0.46 15.57 4.05
C LEU A 17 -0.28 14.56 5.19
N TYR A 18 0.91 14.49 5.80
CA TYR A 18 1.18 13.63 6.95
C TYR A 18 0.39 14.06 8.19
N ALA A 19 0.28 15.36 8.45
CA ALA A 19 -0.54 15.88 9.54
C ALA A 19 -2.02 15.50 9.36
N LEU A 20 -2.55 15.60 8.13
CA LEU A 20 -3.90 15.18 7.81
C LEU A 20 -4.11 13.68 8.07
N TYR A 21 -3.20 12.82 7.59
CA TYR A 21 -3.31 11.38 7.81
C TYR A 21 -3.15 11.00 9.29
N TYR A 22 -2.25 11.67 10.01
CA TYR A 22 -2.07 11.48 11.44
C TYR A 22 -3.34 11.88 12.21
N GLY A 23 -3.92 13.04 11.90
CA GLY A 23 -5.19 13.48 12.48
C GLY A 23 -6.34 12.51 12.19
N ALA A 24 -6.46 12.05 10.95
CA ALA A 24 -7.44 11.03 10.58
C ALA A 24 -7.24 9.73 11.39
N GLY A 25 -5.99 9.30 11.57
CA GLY A 25 -5.63 8.17 12.42
C GLY A 25 -6.02 8.37 13.89
N LEU A 26 -5.79 9.57 14.45
CA LEU A 26 -6.21 9.91 15.81
C LEU A 26 -7.74 9.87 15.96
N CYS A 27 -8.49 10.41 15.01
CA CYS A 27 -9.96 10.36 15.05
C CYS A 27 -10.47 8.91 15.02
N VAL A 28 -9.89 8.07 14.15
CA VAL A 28 -10.22 6.64 14.09
C VAL A 28 -9.84 5.93 15.40
N GLY A 29 -8.66 6.22 15.95
CA GLY A 29 -8.17 5.67 17.21
C GLY A 29 -9.01 6.06 18.41
N ALA A 30 -9.51 7.30 18.46
CA ALA A 30 -10.35 7.82 19.55
C ALA A 30 -11.72 7.14 19.61
N VAL A 31 -12.29 6.76 18.46
CA VAL A 31 -13.55 6.00 18.39
C VAL A 31 -13.33 4.51 18.72
N GLY A 32 -12.13 3.99 18.45
CA GLY A 32 -11.73 2.60 18.73
C GLY A 32 -11.75 1.70 17.49
N LEU A 33 -10.78 0.77 17.44
CA LEU A 33 -10.68 -0.21 16.36
C LEU A 33 -11.87 -1.19 16.41
N GLY A 34 -12.56 -1.36 15.29
CA GLY A 34 -13.79 -2.17 15.20
C GLY A 34 -15.09 -1.43 15.51
N ALA A 35 -15.02 -0.13 15.81
CA ALA A 35 -16.18 0.74 16.01
C ALA A 35 -16.28 1.80 14.90
N GLY A 36 -17.44 2.47 14.84
CA GLY A 36 -17.71 3.57 13.90
C GLY A 36 -17.44 3.17 12.44
N PHE A 37 -16.50 3.88 11.80
CA PHE A 37 -16.13 3.66 10.41
C PHE A 37 -15.48 2.29 10.14
N LEU A 38 -14.74 1.75 11.11
CA LEU A 38 -14.06 0.45 11.01
C LEU A 38 -14.89 -0.72 11.55
N ASN A 39 -16.20 -0.51 11.77
CA ASN A 39 -17.07 -1.59 12.21
C ASN A 39 -17.28 -2.62 11.08
N PRO A 40 -16.92 -3.90 11.28
CA PRO A 40 -17.11 -4.97 10.28
C PRO A 40 -18.58 -5.20 9.89
N THR A 41 -19.53 -4.87 10.77
CA THR A 41 -20.98 -4.96 10.52
C THR A 41 -21.59 -3.62 10.12
N GLY A 42 -20.78 -2.57 9.97
CA GLY A 42 -21.22 -1.23 9.61
C GLY A 42 -21.53 -1.06 8.12
N ARG A 43 -22.22 0.05 7.80
CA ARG A 43 -22.60 0.44 6.42
C ARG A 43 -21.42 0.51 5.46
N PHE A 44 -20.22 0.79 5.97
CA PHE A 44 -19.00 0.88 5.17
C PHE A 44 -18.59 -0.50 4.63
N ALA A 45 -18.66 -1.56 5.44
CA ALA A 45 -18.39 -2.94 5.03
C ALA A 45 -19.51 -3.51 4.15
N GLU A 46 -20.77 -3.17 4.41
CA GLU A 46 -21.90 -3.62 3.58
C GLU A 46 -21.84 -3.08 2.15
N ARG A 47 -21.35 -1.84 1.99
CA ARG A 47 -21.25 -1.15 0.69
C ARG A 47 -19.96 -1.46 -0.06
N TRP A 48 -19.24 -2.52 0.29
CA TRP A 48 -17.97 -2.90 -0.35
C TRP A 48 -18.05 -2.94 -1.88
N LYS A 49 -19.16 -3.42 -2.46
CA LYS A 49 -19.36 -3.43 -3.92
C LYS A 49 -19.31 -2.03 -4.53
N ARG A 50 -19.93 -1.05 -3.86
CA ARG A 50 -19.93 0.34 -4.33
C ARG A 50 -18.52 0.93 -4.24
N TRP A 51 -17.82 0.69 -3.14
CA TRP A 51 -16.44 1.16 -2.99
C TRP A 51 -15.47 0.52 -4.00
N MET A 52 -15.61 -0.79 -4.26
CA MET A 52 -14.89 -1.47 -5.33
C MET A 52 -15.22 -0.89 -6.70
N ALA A 53 -16.50 -0.69 -7.01
CA ALA A 53 -16.91 -0.08 -8.26
C ALA A 53 -16.34 1.34 -8.42
N THR A 54 -16.39 2.17 -7.37
CA THR A 54 -15.79 3.51 -7.38
C THR A 54 -14.28 3.45 -7.58
N ALA A 55 -13.58 2.51 -6.92
CA ALA A 55 -12.15 2.30 -7.09
C ALA A 55 -11.79 1.92 -8.53
N THR A 56 -12.49 0.91 -9.09
CA THR A 56 -12.27 0.46 -10.46
C THR A 56 -12.59 1.55 -11.48
N LEU A 57 -13.73 2.25 -11.34
CA LEU A 57 -14.13 3.31 -12.26
C LEU A 57 -13.15 4.49 -12.21
N SER A 58 -12.71 4.89 -11.02
CA SER A 58 -11.74 5.98 -10.86
C SER A 58 -10.38 5.60 -11.45
N PHE A 59 -9.95 4.35 -11.25
CA PHE A 59 -8.71 3.84 -11.82
C PHE A 59 -8.75 3.75 -13.35
N VAL A 60 -9.84 3.23 -13.93
CA VAL A 60 -10.03 3.18 -15.39
C VAL A 60 -10.11 4.59 -15.98
N SER A 61 -10.80 5.51 -15.31
CA SER A 61 -10.85 6.92 -15.72
C SER A 61 -9.46 7.55 -15.73
N TRP A 62 -8.67 7.32 -14.67
CA TRP A 62 -7.29 7.78 -14.60
C TRP A 62 -6.42 7.18 -15.71
N LEU A 63 -6.53 5.88 -15.99
CA LEU A 63 -5.80 5.24 -17.09
C LEU A 63 -6.14 5.88 -18.45
N GLY A 64 -7.42 6.15 -18.70
CA GLY A 64 -7.86 6.82 -19.93
C GLY A 64 -7.30 8.24 -20.05
N LEU A 65 -7.39 9.02 -18.98
CA LEU A 65 -6.87 10.39 -18.93
C LEU A 65 -5.34 10.43 -19.07
N MET A 66 -4.62 9.50 -18.42
CA MET A 66 -3.17 9.36 -18.57
C MET A 66 -2.81 8.97 -20.01
N GLY A 67 -3.54 8.04 -20.62
CA GLY A 67 -3.35 7.69 -22.03
C GLY A 67 -3.54 8.89 -22.96
N LEU A 68 -4.56 9.71 -22.72
CA LEU A 68 -4.77 10.96 -23.44
C LEU A 68 -3.62 11.94 -23.23
N MET A 69 -3.18 12.15 -21.99
CA MET A 69 -2.07 13.05 -21.68
C MET A 69 -0.76 12.61 -22.35
N VAL A 70 -0.45 11.30 -22.32
CA VAL A 70 0.72 10.74 -23.01
C VAL A 70 0.61 10.95 -24.53
N HIS A 71 -0.57 10.79 -25.10
CA HIS A 71 -0.80 11.01 -26.54
C HIS A 71 -0.64 12.48 -26.94
N LEU A 72 -1.11 13.41 -26.12
CA LEU A 72 -1.01 14.86 -26.36
C LEU A 72 0.41 15.40 -26.09
N GLY A 73 1.17 14.77 -25.19
CA GLY A 73 2.53 15.19 -24.83
C GLY A 73 2.57 16.64 -24.34
N GLU A 74 3.54 17.41 -24.86
CA GLU A 74 3.72 18.83 -24.55
C GLU A 74 2.50 19.70 -24.91
N ALA A 75 1.61 19.24 -25.79
CA ALA A 75 0.40 19.96 -26.17
C ALA A 75 -0.76 19.76 -25.18
N THR A 76 -0.54 19.07 -24.04
CA THR A 76 -1.57 18.80 -23.05
C THR A 76 -2.12 20.09 -22.44
N PRO A 77 -3.43 20.40 -22.61
CA PRO A 77 -4.04 21.55 -21.97
C PRO A 77 -4.04 21.40 -20.44
N TRP A 78 -3.84 22.50 -19.72
CA TRP A 78 -3.82 22.48 -18.24
C TRP A 78 -5.06 21.83 -17.59
N PRO A 79 -6.31 21.92 -18.14
CA PRO A 79 -7.44 21.23 -17.54
C PRO A 79 -7.32 19.71 -17.62
N VAL A 80 -6.68 19.17 -18.66
CA VAL A 80 -6.44 17.73 -18.81
C VAL A 80 -5.42 17.26 -17.78
N ALA A 81 -4.33 18.02 -17.59
CA ALA A 81 -3.34 17.72 -16.56
C ALA A 81 -3.98 17.75 -15.15
N LEU A 82 -4.81 18.75 -14.86
CA LEU A 82 -5.53 18.81 -13.58
C LEU A 82 -6.50 17.63 -13.41
N ALA A 83 -7.22 17.25 -14.47
CA ALA A 83 -8.14 16.12 -14.43
C ALA A 83 -7.39 14.80 -14.19
N VAL A 84 -6.21 14.63 -14.78
CA VAL A 84 -5.31 13.49 -14.53
C VAL A 84 -4.93 13.41 -13.05
N ASP A 85 -4.43 14.51 -12.48
CA ASP A 85 -3.99 14.55 -11.09
C ASP A 85 -5.15 14.30 -10.10
N ALA A 86 -6.32 14.88 -10.39
CA ALA A 86 -7.52 14.67 -9.59
C ALA A 86 -8.03 13.22 -9.68
N ALA A 87 -8.05 12.64 -10.89
CA ALA A 87 -8.42 11.24 -11.09
C ALA A 87 -7.44 10.30 -10.41
N TYR A 88 -6.14 10.62 -10.40
CA TYR A 88 -5.12 9.84 -9.68
C TYR A 88 -5.37 9.85 -8.18
N ALA A 89 -5.59 11.03 -7.60
CA ALA A 89 -5.90 11.17 -6.18
C ALA A 89 -7.19 10.42 -5.80
N LEU A 90 -8.22 10.52 -6.63
CA LEU A 90 -9.48 9.81 -6.43
C LEU A 90 -9.32 8.29 -6.55
N ALA A 91 -8.56 7.80 -7.54
CA ALA A 91 -8.26 6.38 -7.69
C ALA A 91 -7.49 5.83 -6.49
N CYS A 92 -6.50 6.58 -5.97
CA CYS A 92 -5.77 6.22 -4.76
C CYS A 92 -6.69 6.16 -3.53
N ALA A 93 -7.47 7.22 -3.29
CA ALA A 93 -8.34 7.30 -2.12
C ALA A 93 -9.43 6.22 -2.15
N SER A 94 -10.13 6.08 -3.28
CA SER A 94 -11.16 5.06 -3.45
C SER A 94 -10.58 3.64 -3.44
N GLY A 95 -9.36 3.43 -3.95
CA GLY A 95 -8.64 2.16 -3.87
C GLY A 95 -8.40 1.73 -2.42
N VAL A 96 -7.85 2.63 -1.58
CA VAL A 96 -7.63 2.36 -0.15
C VAL A 96 -8.96 2.07 0.55
N LEU A 97 -9.98 2.91 0.35
CA LEU A 97 -11.30 2.71 0.96
C LEU A 97 -11.96 1.41 0.50
N GLY A 98 -11.80 1.08 -0.78
CA GLY A 98 -12.30 -0.15 -1.36
C GLY A 98 -11.66 -1.38 -0.73
N VAL A 99 -10.33 -1.45 -0.71
CA VAL A 99 -9.61 -2.58 -0.12
C VAL A 99 -9.93 -2.69 1.37
N LEU A 100 -9.97 -1.57 2.09
CA LEU A 100 -10.36 -1.54 3.50
C LEU A 100 -11.78 -2.09 3.71
N SER A 101 -12.75 -1.65 2.90
CA SER A 101 -14.13 -2.14 2.96
C SER A 101 -14.22 -3.64 2.68
N LEU A 102 -13.44 -4.14 1.72
CA LEU A 102 -13.34 -5.58 1.42
C LEU A 102 -12.77 -6.37 2.60
N CYS A 103 -11.68 -5.88 3.20
CA CYS A 103 -11.06 -6.49 4.38
C CYS A 103 -12.01 -6.48 5.58
N LEU A 104 -12.76 -5.41 5.82
CA LEU A 104 -13.76 -5.35 6.89
C LEU A 104 -14.93 -6.31 6.64
N ARG A 105 -15.40 -6.41 5.39
CA ARG A 105 -16.52 -7.29 5.05
C ARG A 105 -16.18 -8.77 5.20
N PHE A 106 -15.01 -9.18 4.72
CA PHE A 106 -14.66 -10.59 4.60
C PHE A 106 -13.52 -11.03 5.52
N GLY A 107 -12.50 -10.19 5.70
CA GLY A 107 -11.31 -10.52 6.48
C GLY A 107 -11.53 -10.43 7.99
N ALA A 108 -12.39 -9.52 8.46
CA ALA A 108 -12.63 -9.33 9.89
C ALA A 108 -13.44 -10.47 10.53
N THR A 109 -14.34 -11.11 9.78
CA THR A 109 -15.18 -12.21 10.28
C THR A 109 -14.57 -13.58 9.98
N ARG A 110 -13.86 -13.72 8.85
CA ARG A 110 -13.23 -14.98 8.45
C ARG A 110 -11.87 -14.72 7.81
N PRO A 111 -10.77 -14.75 8.58
CA PRO A 111 -9.45 -14.48 8.03
C PRO A 111 -9.09 -15.49 6.94
N TRP A 112 -8.61 -15.00 5.80
CA TRP A 112 -8.20 -15.86 4.69
C TRP A 112 -6.82 -16.46 4.97
N PRO A 113 -6.68 -17.81 4.98
CA PRO A 113 -5.41 -18.45 5.30
C PRO A 113 -4.24 -17.98 4.43
N LEU A 114 -4.51 -17.72 3.14
CA LEU A 114 -3.49 -17.23 2.18
C LEU A 114 -3.00 -15.81 2.49
N LEU A 115 -3.83 -14.95 3.08
CA LEU A 115 -3.44 -13.57 3.42
C LEU A 115 -3.00 -13.43 4.89
N ARG A 116 -3.12 -14.49 5.69
CA ARG A 116 -2.72 -14.45 7.10
C ARG A 116 -1.26 -14.03 7.30
N PRO A 117 -0.27 -14.54 6.52
CA PRO A 117 1.11 -14.09 6.65
C PRO A 117 1.30 -12.60 6.36
N LEU A 118 0.51 -12.03 5.44
CA LEU A 118 0.54 -10.59 5.15
C LEU A 118 0.04 -9.76 6.32
N SER A 119 -0.96 -10.26 7.07
CA SER A 119 -1.42 -9.62 8.30
C SER A 119 -0.37 -9.72 9.41
N ASP A 120 0.24 -10.89 9.59
CA ASP A 120 1.23 -11.14 10.64
C ASP A 120 2.53 -10.34 10.44
N TYR A 121 2.92 -10.12 9.18
CA TYR A 121 4.15 -9.40 8.81
C TYR A 121 3.90 -8.03 8.18
N GLY A 122 2.70 -7.46 8.30
CA GLY A 122 2.29 -6.26 7.55
C GLY A 122 3.24 -5.08 7.69
N PHE A 123 3.72 -4.79 8.91
CA PHE A 123 4.70 -3.73 9.13
C PHE A 123 6.06 -4.03 8.47
N GLY A 124 6.51 -5.28 8.53
CA GLY A 124 7.75 -5.70 7.88
C GLY A 124 7.67 -5.59 6.35
N VAL A 125 6.54 -6.00 5.77
CA VAL A 125 6.28 -5.82 4.34
C VAL A 125 6.27 -4.33 3.97
N TYR A 126 5.65 -3.47 4.77
CA TYR A 126 5.66 -2.02 4.56
C TYR A 126 7.08 -1.44 4.51
N VAL A 127 7.99 -1.87 5.38
CA VAL A 127 9.38 -1.40 5.37
C VAL A 127 10.17 -1.96 4.18
N LEU A 128 9.98 -3.24 3.86
CA LEU A 128 10.84 -3.95 2.91
C LEU A 128 10.40 -3.83 1.44
N HIS A 129 9.12 -3.61 1.17
CA HIS A 129 8.57 -3.76 -0.19
C HIS A 129 9.19 -2.84 -1.24
N TYR A 130 9.70 -1.67 -0.85
CA TYR A 130 10.15 -0.67 -1.82
C TYR A 130 11.28 -1.20 -2.71
N ALA A 131 12.28 -1.87 -2.13
CA ALA A 131 13.40 -2.40 -2.91
C ALA A 131 12.95 -3.46 -3.93
N PRO A 132 12.27 -4.56 -3.55
CA PRO A 132 11.77 -5.54 -4.53
C PRO A 132 10.88 -4.94 -5.62
N VAL A 133 10.00 -3.99 -5.27
CA VAL A 133 9.13 -3.33 -6.26
C VAL A 133 9.96 -2.63 -7.33
N VAL A 134 10.89 -1.77 -6.91
CA VAL A 134 11.70 -0.96 -7.85
C VAL A 134 12.58 -1.86 -8.71
N TRP A 135 13.25 -2.85 -8.13
CA TRP A 135 14.13 -3.76 -8.87
C TRP A 135 13.35 -4.65 -9.85
N LEU A 136 12.18 -5.15 -9.49
CA LEU A 136 11.33 -5.93 -10.41
C LEU A 136 10.75 -5.06 -11.52
N GLN A 137 10.32 -3.84 -11.21
CA GLN A 137 9.85 -2.89 -12.23
C GLN A 137 10.96 -2.55 -13.22
N TYR A 138 12.19 -2.31 -12.72
CA TYR A 138 13.35 -2.05 -13.54
C TYR A 138 13.71 -3.26 -14.42
N ALA A 139 13.72 -4.47 -13.84
CA ALA A 139 14.00 -5.69 -14.60
C ALA A 139 12.97 -5.98 -15.71
N LEU A 140 11.72 -5.51 -15.55
CA LEU A 140 10.65 -5.67 -16.52
C LEU A 140 10.48 -4.48 -17.46
N LEU A 141 11.35 -3.47 -17.39
CA LEU A 141 11.20 -2.22 -18.14
C LEU A 141 11.13 -2.48 -19.65
N ASP A 142 12.13 -3.17 -20.19
CA ASP A 142 12.28 -3.45 -21.62
C ASP A 142 11.47 -4.66 -22.12
N ALA A 143 10.83 -5.40 -21.22
CA ALA A 143 10.01 -6.54 -21.59
C ALA A 143 8.77 -6.07 -22.39
N ASN A 144 8.56 -6.57 -23.61
CA ASN A 144 7.39 -6.22 -24.42
C ASN A 144 6.13 -7.00 -24.01
N TRP A 145 5.75 -6.91 -22.73
CA TRP A 145 4.59 -7.61 -22.16
C TRP A 145 3.47 -6.63 -21.82
N PRO A 146 2.19 -7.08 -21.84
CA PRO A 146 1.07 -6.25 -21.41
C PRO A 146 1.24 -5.74 -19.98
N ALA A 147 0.87 -4.48 -19.74
CA ALA A 147 1.02 -3.84 -18.43
C ALA A 147 0.39 -4.64 -17.26
N PRO A 148 -0.80 -5.27 -17.38
CA PRO A 148 -1.37 -6.08 -16.31
C PRO A 148 -0.49 -7.28 -15.91
N VAL A 149 0.21 -7.88 -16.88
CA VAL A 149 1.12 -9.01 -16.63
C VAL A 149 2.32 -8.53 -15.82
N LYS A 150 2.94 -7.42 -16.21
CA LYS A 150 4.04 -6.81 -15.45
C LYS A 150 3.60 -6.47 -14.03
N ALA A 151 2.42 -5.85 -13.88
CA ALA A 151 1.87 -5.50 -12.58
C ALA A 151 1.66 -6.72 -11.68
N LEU A 152 1.14 -7.82 -12.23
CA LEU A 152 0.94 -9.07 -11.49
C LEU A 152 2.27 -9.67 -11.03
N ILE A 153 3.29 -9.68 -11.89
CA ILE A 153 4.62 -10.20 -11.56
C ILE A 153 5.27 -9.36 -10.44
N VAL A 154 5.24 -8.03 -10.56
CA VAL A 154 5.77 -7.14 -9.52
C VAL A 154 5.04 -7.35 -8.21
N LEU A 155 3.70 -7.45 -8.23
CA LEU A 155 2.90 -7.65 -7.02
C LEU A 155 3.21 -8.97 -6.32
N VAL A 156 3.18 -10.09 -7.07
CA VAL A 156 3.42 -11.43 -6.52
C VAL A 156 4.88 -11.58 -6.10
N GLY A 157 5.82 -11.16 -6.94
CA GLY A 157 7.25 -11.25 -6.68
C GLY A 157 7.69 -10.44 -5.47
N THR A 158 7.22 -9.19 -5.36
CA THR A 158 7.47 -8.35 -4.17
C THR A 158 6.89 -8.99 -2.92
N THR A 159 5.64 -9.42 -2.97
CA THR A 159 4.97 -10.03 -1.81
C THR A 159 5.71 -11.27 -1.34
N ALA A 160 6.07 -12.17 -2.26
CA ALA A 160 6.82 -13.37 -1.95
C ALA A 160 8.20 -13.04 -1.35
N ALA A 161 8.94 -12.10 -1.93
CA ALA A 161 10.25 -11.67 -1.43
C ALA A 161 10.17 -11.10 0.00
N CYS A 162 9.20 -10.22 0.27
CA CYS A 162 9.01 -9.66 1.60
C CYS A 162 8.61 -10.70 2.64
N LEU A 163 7.70 -11.61 2.30
CA LEU A 163 7.29 -12.69 3.20
C LEU A 163 8.45 -13.67 3.47
N ALA A 164 9.24 -14.01 2.46
CA ALA A 164 10.45 -14.80 2.62
C ALA A 164 11.45 -14.11 3.56
N ALA A 165 11.72 -12.82 3.36
CA ALA A 165 12.61 -12.05 4.22
C ALA A 165 12.14 -12.04 5.69
N MET A 166 10.84 -11.79 5.92
CA MET A 166 10.27 -11.73 7.28
C MET A 166 10.25 -13.09 7.97
N THR A 167 9.96 -14.17 7.24
CA THR A 167 10.00 -15.53 7.79
C THR A 167 11.43 -15.97 8.15
N ILE A 168 12.43 -15.63 7.34
CA ILE A 168 13.84 -15.87 7.65
C ILE A 168 14.25 -15.07 8.89
N LEU A 169 13.95 -13.77 8.93
CA LEU A 169 14.30 -12.91 10.07
C LEU A 169 13.70 -13.45 11.37
N ARG A 170 12.42 -13.83 11.36
CA ARG A 170 11.76 -14.42 12.53
C ARG A 170 12.40 -15.73 12.96
N SER A 171 12.76 -16.59 12.01
CA SER A 171 13.46 -17.85 12.28
C SER A 171 14.80 -17.61 12.97
N LEU A 172 15.60 -16.65 12.48
CA LEU A 172 16.89 -16.29 13.06
C LEU A 172 16.77 -15.70 14.46
N LEU A 173 15.79 -14.83 14.69
CA LEU A 173 15.52 -14.26 16.02
C LEU A 173 15.12 -15.35 17.03
N ASN A 174 14.30 -16.32 16.61
CA ASN A 174 13.90 -17.45 17.45
C ASN A 174 15.08 -18.38 17.79
N LEU A 175 16.05 -18.55 16.89
CA LEU A 175 17.28 -19.29 17.17
C LEU A 175 18.16 -18.56 18.19
N ARG A 176 18.20 -17.23 18.13
CA ARG A 176 18.98 -16.41 19.06
C ARG A 176 18.41 -16.43 20.48
N THR A 177 17.09 -16.41 20.65
CA THR A 177 16.44 -16.44 21.97
C THR A 177 16.47 -17.82 22.62
N LYS A 178 16.55 -18.89 21.83
CA LYS A 178 16.71 -20.27 22.35
C LYS A 178 18.14 -20.62 22.76
N ARG A 179 19.12 -19.74 22.56
CA ARG A 179 20.49 -19.97 23.06
C ARG A 179 20.45 -19.90 24.59
N PRO A 180 20.67 -20.99 25.33
CA PRO A 180 20.62 -20.96 26.78
C PRO A 180 21.70 -19.96 27.25
N SER A 181 21.30 -19.04 28.13
CA SER A 181 22.22 -18.22 28.89
C SER A 181 23.23 -19.17 29.54
N GLY A 182 24.45 -19.17 29.02
CA GLY A 182 25.53 -20.00 29.56
C GLY A 182 25.67 -19.72 31.05
N ALA A 183 25.73 -20.81 31.81
CA ALA A 183 25.97 -20.86 33.24
C ALA A 183 27.03 -19.82 33.66
N VAL A 184 26.65 -18.96 34.61
CA VAL A 184 27.63 -18.27 35.45
C VAL A 184 28.28 -19.37 36.29
N PRO A 185 29.60 -19.61 36.19
CA PRO A 185 30.26 -20.55 37.09
C PRO A 185 30.26 -19.90 38.48
N SER A 186 29.57 -20.51 39.44
CA SER A 186 29.71 -20.18 40.86
C SER A 186 31.16 -20.46 41.27
N ARG A 187 31.88 -19.41 41.66
CA ARG A 187 33.12 -19.53 42.43
C ARG A 187 32.79 -19.73 43.90
#